data_AF-A0A410NU41-F1
#
_entry.id   AF-A0A410NU41-F1
#
_cell.length_a   1.000
_cell.length_b   1.000
_cell.length_c   1.000
_cell.angle_alpha   90.00
_cell.angle_beta   90.00
_cell.angle_gamma   90.00
#
_symmetry.space_group_name_H-M   'P 1'
#
loop_
_entity.id
_entity.type
_entity.pdbx_description
1 polymer ?
#
loop_
_entity_poly.entity_id
_entity_poly.type
_entity_poly.pdbx_seq_one_letter_code
_entity_poly.pdbx_strand_id
1 'polypeptide(L)'
;MTPEQLTAALDAMLASAGEDPDLQPGLIEINSDEWCDDLYAIDHTAKSLDEGIRHRGIKVAISSAFETRALTRSEAGDRGEPYRDVTPAA
;
A
#
# COMPACT_ATOMS: atom_id res chain seq x y z
N MET A 1 -5.87 -0.07 11.74
CA MET A 1 -4.75 -1.02 11.49
C MET A 1 -3.45 -0.37 11.93
N THR A 2 -2.52 -1.08 12.59
CA THR A 2 -1.21 -0.49 12.99
C THR A 2 -0.17 -0.59 11.85
N PRO A 3 0.93 0.21 11.89
CA PRO A 3 2.06 0.09 10.98
C PRO A 3 2.62 -1.33 10.81
N GLU A 4 2.77 -2.06 11.93
CA GLU A 4 3.30 -3.43 11.94
C GLU A 4 2.29 -4.41 11.30
N GLN A 5 1.00 -4.22 11.57
CA GLN A 5 -0.05 -5.02 10.97
C GLN A 5 -0.11 -4.81 9.44
N LEU A 6 0.02 -3.57 8.98
CA LEU A 6 0.09 -3.26 7.55
C LEU A 6 1.32 -3.90 6.91
N THR A 7 2.47 -3.81 7.56
CA THR A 7 3.72 -4.44 7.08
C THR A 7 3.57 -5.95 6.96
N ALA A 8 3.04 -6.60 8.00
CA ALA A 8 2.79 -8.04 8.01
C ALA A 8 1.79 -8.47 6.93
N ALA A 9 0.73 -7.67 6.69
CA ALA A 9 -0.24 -7.94 5.63
C ALA A 9 0.41 -7.88 4.24
N LEU A 10 1.24 -6.87 3.99
CA LEU A 10 1.96 -6.73 2.72
C LEU A 10 2.94 -7.88 2.48
N ASP A 11 3.66 -8.31 3.52
CA ASP A 11 4.59 -9.44 3.41
C ASP A 11 3.86 -10.76 3.18
N ALA A 12 2.73 -10.97 3.86
CA ALA A 12 1.88 -12.13 3.62
C ALA A 12 1.32 -12.16 2.19
N MET A 13 0.92 -11.00 1.65
CA MET A 13 0.48 -10.89 0.24
C MET A 13 1.61 -11.19 -0.73
N LEU A 14 2.81 -10.65 -0.52
CA LEU A 14 3.99 -10.95 -1.35
C LEU A 14 4.32 -12.44 -1.35
N ALA A 15 4.34 -13.06 -0.17
CA ALA A 15 4.60 -14.48 -0.03
C ALA A 15 3.54 -15.34 -0.74
N SER A 16 2.26 -14.90 -0.70
CA SER A 16 1.16 -15.63 -1.32
C SER A 16 1.11 -15.46 -2.84
N ALA A 17 1.55 -14.30 -3.36
CA ALA A 17 1.55 -14.00 -4.79
C ALA A 17 2.56 -14.83 -5.59
N GLY A 18 3.70 -15.17 -4.98
CA GLY A 18 4.79 -15.87 -5.67
C GLY A 18 5.28 -15.05 -6.88
N GLU A 19 5.24 -15.66 -8.07
CA GLU A 19 5.65 -15.01 -9.33
C GLU A 19 4.48 -14.34 -10.08
N ASP A 20 3.25 -14.43 -9.58
CA ASP A 20 2.08 -13.86 -10.23
C ASP A 20 2.01 -12.34 -9.96
N PRO A 21 2.19 -11.48 -10.99
CA PRO A 21 2.17 -10.04 -10.81
C PRO A 21 0.79 -9.51 -10.41
N ASP A 22 -0.31 -10.17 -10.78
CA ASP A 22 -1.66 -9.69 -10.50
C ASP A 22 -2.02 -9.84 -9.01
N LEU A 23 -1.42 -10.83 -8.35
CA LEU A 23 -1.59 -11.09 -6.93
C LEU A 23 -0.63 -10.30 -6.04
N GLN A 24 0.38 -9.63 -6.60
CA GLN A 24 1.27 -8.77 -5.82
C GLN A 24 0.51 -7.60 -5.20
N PRO A 25 1.00 -7.00 -4.10
CA PRO A 25 0.42 -5.76 -3.57
C PRO A 25 0.41 -4.65 -4.61
N GLY A 26 -0.75 -4.00 -4.74
CA GLY A 26 -1.01 -2.98 -5.77
C GLY A 26 -1.41 -1.62 -5.22
N LEU A 27 -2.20 -1.57 -4.16
CA LEU A 27 -2.66 -0.32 -3.56
C LEU A 27 -2.86 -0.49 -2.06
N ILE A 28 -2.47 0.52 -1.28
CA ILE A 28 -2.83 0.63 0.12
C ILE A 28 -3.91 1.69 0.22
N GLU A 29 -5.12 1.29 0.60
CA GLU A 29 -6.19 2.22 0.97
C GLU A 29 -6.09 2.46 2.48
N ILE A 30 -6.09 3.73 2.90
CA ILE A 30 -6.02 4.10 4.31
C ILE A 30 -7.15 5.07 4.64
N ASN A 31 -7.85 4.80 5.73
CA ASN A 31 -8.79 5.77 6.29
C ASN A 31 -8.05 7.02 6.78
N SER A 32 -8.57 8.22 6.50
CA SER A 32 -7.89 9.46 6.90
C SER A 32 -7.63 9.60 8.39
N ASP A 33 -8.52 9.06 9.23
CA ASP A 33 -8.37 9.15 10.69
C ASP A 33 -7.20 8.25 11.14
N GLU A 34 -7.16 7.00 10.67
CA GLU A 34 -6.05 6.09 10.96
C GLU A 34 -4.70 6.57 10.39
N TRP A 35 -4.73 7.27 9.24
CA TRP A 35 -3.53 7.93 8.72
C TRP A 35 -3.00 8.98 9.69
N CYS A 36 -3.86 9.90 10.13
CA CYS A 36 -3.46 10.98 11.02
C CYS A 36 -3.05 10.51 12.41
N ASP A 37 -3.67 9.44 12.92
CA ASP A 37 -3.42 8.93 14.26
C ASP A 37 -2.10 8.15 14.34
N ASP A 38 -1.92 7.15 13.47
CA ASP A 38 -0.81 6.18 13.61
C ASP A 38 -0.05 5.93 12.30
N LEU A 39 -0.75 5.80 11.17
CA LEU A 39 -0.14 5.30 9.93
C LEU A 39 0.72 6.33 9.19
N TYR A 40 0.65 7.62 9.53
CA TYR A 40 1.59 8.62 9.01
C TYR A 40 3.04 8.29 9.36
N ALA A 41 3.28 7.48 10.40
CA ALA A 41 4.61 7.10 10.87
C ALA A 41 5.28 6.02 10.01
N ILE A 42 4.57 5.37 9.08
CA ILE A 42 5.21 4.42 8.16
C ILE A 42 6.23 5.15 7.29
N ASP A 43 7.32 4.48 6.92
CA ASP A 43 8.25 5.04 5.94
C ASP A 43 7.53 5.26 4.61
N HIS A 44 7.58 6.49 4.09
CA HIS A 44 6.91 6.82 2.85
C HIS A 44 7.67 7.88 2.07
N THR A 45 7.53 7.80 0.75
CA THR A 45 8.09 8.79 -0.18
C THR A 45 6.96 9.54 -0.86
N ALA A 46 7.10 10.86 -0.97
CA ALA A 46 6.23 11.72 -1.76
C ALA A 46 7.12 12.59 -2.65
N LYS A 47 7.28 12.19 -3.91
CA LYS A 47 8.17 12.90 -4.85
C LYS A 47 7.46 14.02 -5.61
N SER A 48 6.19 13.82 -5.97
CA SER A 48 5.36 14.80 -6.66
C SER A 48 3.88 14.55 -6.35
N LEU A 49 3.04 15.55 -6.63
CA LEU A 49 1.58 15.41 -6.48
C LEU A 49 0.99 14.32 -7.38
N ASP A 50 1.57 14.14 -8.57
CA ASP A 50 1.17 13.12 -9.53
C ASP A 50 1.54 11.71 -9.05
N GLU A 51 2.73 11.57 -8.46
CA GLU A 51 3.22 10.29 -7.96
C GLU A 51 2.53 9.84 -6.67
N GLY A 52 2.06 10.81 -5.88
CA GLY A 52 1.43 10.59 -4.58
C GLY A 52 2.38 10.06 -3.51
N ILE A 53 1.79 9.61 -2.40
CA ILE A 53 2.51 8.97 -1.30
C ILE A 53 2.72 7.49 -1.65
N ARG A 54 3.93 6.99 -1.39
CA ARG A 54 4.26 5.57 -1.60
C ARG A 54 4.99 4.97 -0.42
N HIS A 55 4.53 3.79 0.01
CA HIS A 55 5.18 2.95 1.00
C HIS A 55 5.72 1.69 0.32
N ARG A 56 7.03 1.41 0.42
CA ARG A 56 7.69 0.25 -0.22
C ARG A 56 7.45 0.15 -1.73
N GLY A 57 7.28 1.29 -2.40
CA GLY A 57 6.96 1.39 -3.83
C GLY A 57 5.46 1.29 -4.16
N ILE A 58 4.62 0.88 -3.21
CA ILE A 58 3.16 0.75 -3.35
C ILE A 58 2.51 2.10 -3.10
N LYS A 59 1.53 2.46 -3.94
CA LYS A 59 0.78 3.70 -3.78
C LYS A 59 -0.10 3.66 -2.54
N VAL A 60 -0.14 4.76 -1.81
CA VAL A 60 -1.01 4.95 -0.66
C VAL A 60 -2.11 5.95 -1.05
N ALA A 61 -3.36 5.51 -0.99
CA ALA A 61 -4.53 6.34 -1.22
C ALA A 61 -5.24 6.57 0.12
N ILE A 62 -5.42 7.83 0.49
CA ILE A 62 -5.99 8.22 1.78
C ILE A 62 -7.35 8.85 1.53
N SER A 63 -8.38 8.37 2.23
CA SER A 63 -9.72 8.94 2.18
C SER A 63 -10.52 8.53 3.41
N SER A 64 -11.39 9.40 3.90
CA SER A 64 -12.36 9.04 4.95
C SER A 64 -13.39 8.00 4.48
N ALA A 65 -13.54 7.79 3.16
CA ALA A 65 -14.43 6.80 2.58
C ALA A 65 -13.82 5.39 2.51
N PHE A 66 -12.53 5.24 2.81
CA PHE A 66 -11.84 3.95 2.74
C PHE A 66 -11.87 3.22 4.09
N GLU A 67 -11.88 1.90 3.99
CA GLU A 67 -11.41 1.01 5.04
C GLU A 67 -9.91 0.82 4.86
N THR A 68 -9.14 0.81 5.95
CA THR A 68 -7.69 0.61 5.87
C THR A 68 -7.36 -0.84 5.48
N ARG A 69 -6.77 -1.02 4.30
CA ARG A 69 -6.45 -2.35 3.74
C ARG A 69 -5.40 -2.28 2.63
N ALA A 70 -4.76 -3.42 2.38
CA ALA A 70 -3.94 -3.62 1.20
C ALA A 70 -4.72 -4.41 0.14
N LEU A 71 -4.60 -4.00 -1.11
CA LEU A 71 -5.23 -4.61 -2.28
C LEU A 71 -4.16 -5.19 -3.20
N THR A 72 -4.46 -6.33 -3.84
CA THR A 72 -3.64 -6.87 -4.93
C THR A 72 -3.67 -5.94 -6.15
N ARG A 73 -2.74 -6.11 -7.10
CA ARG A 73 -2.76 -5.33 -8.36
C ARG A 73 -4.07 -5.56 -9.14
N SER A 74 -4.57 -6.79 -9.14
CA SER A 74 -5.86 -7.11 -9.77
C SER A 74 -7.03 -6.33 -9.15
N GLU A 75 -7.10 -6.25 -7.83
CA GLU A 75 -8.16 -5.50 -7.12
C GLU A 75 -7.99 -3.98 -7.20
N ALA A 76 -6.75 -3.51 -7.26
CA ALA A 76 -6.42 -2.10 -7.35
C ALA A 76 -6.78 -1.52 -8.73
N GLY A 77 -6.55 -2.29 -9.80
CA GLY A 77 -6.71 -1.82 -11.18
C GLY A 77 -5.90 -0.55 -11.44
N ASP A 78 -6.38 0.34 -12.29
CA ASP A 78 -5.65 1.56 -12.68
C ASP A 78 -5.36 2.51 -11.50
N ARG A 79 -6.07 2.36 -10.38
CA ARG A 79 -5.93 3.24 -9.20
C ARG A 79 -4.56 3.08 -8.54
N GLY A 80 -3.99 1.87 -8.58
CA GLY A 80 -2.67 1.55 -8.04
C GLY A 80 -1.52 1.99 -8.95
N GLU A 81 -1.80 2.35 -10.20
CA GLU A 81 -0.76 2.68 -11.16
C GLU A 81 -0.01 3.99 -10.84
N PRO A 82 1.26 4.10 -11.27
CA PRO A 82 2.08 3.02 -11.85
C PRO A 82 2.53 2.00 -10.81
N TYR A 83 2.46 0.72 -11.17
CA TYR A 83 2.98 -0.37 -10.35
C TYR A 83 4.50 -0.40 -10.36
N ARG A 84 5.07 -0.67 -9.18
CA ARG A 84 6.52 -0.78 -8.98
C ARG A 84 6.81 -2.11 -8.30
N ASP A 85 8.05 -2.54 -8.43
CA ASP A 85 8.54 -3.69 -7.67
C ASP A 85 8.46 -3.37 -6.18
N VAL A 86 7.78 -4.26 -5.46
CA VAL A 86 7.58 -4.13 -4.03
C VAL A 86 8.80 -4.67 -3.34
N THR A 87 9.44 -3.85 -2.50
CA THR A 87 10.56 -4.31 -1.69
C THR A 87 10.02 -5.03 -0.44
N PRO A 88 10.50 -6.24 -0.09
CA PRO A 88 10.21 -6.89 1.19
C PRO A 88 10.58 -5.98 2.38
N ALA A 89 9.92 -6.14 3.53
CA ALA A 89 10.40 -5.51 4.75
C ALA A 89 11.78 -6.08 5.12
N ALA A 90 12.69 -5.23 5.60
CA ALA A 90 14.04 -5.61 6.02
C ALA A 90 14.05 -6.24 7.42
#